data_AF-A0A7C8UB68-F1
#
_entry.id   AF-A0A7C8UB68-F1
#
_cell.length_a   1.000
_cell.length_b   1.000
_cell.length_c   1.000
_cell.angle_alpha   90.00
_cell.angle_beta   90.00
_cell.angle_gamma   90.00
#
_symmetry.space_group_name_H-M   'P 1'
#
loop_
_entity.id
_entity.type
_entity.pdbx_description
1 polymer ?
#
loop_
_entity_poly.entity_id
_entity_poly.type
_entity_poly.pdbx_seq_one_letter_code
_entity_poly.pdbx_strand_id
1 'polypeptide(L)'
;MAKSGANDGSTDGWGNQVAKYFTGITVNNQAIGGRSARSYTREGRFNTVIGLVKAGDFVVIEFGHNDGGSLTSTDNGRTDCPGTGSETCPVTYNGVAETVLTFSAYLEKAANALKAKGAIVILSSQTPNNPWEGVTTFPSTSNPVRFVPYTETSASRTGTTYVNHWLYSMDLYKRLGASATNAVYPKDHTHTSPTGADHMARSFIKGLQCSSNALKNKINASAASVVSGSCL
;
A
#
# COMPACT_ATOMS: atom_id res chain seq x y z
N MET A 1 3.72 0.30 3.78
CA MET A 1 5.12 0.36 4.31
C MET A 1 5.33 -0.71 5.38
N ALA A 2 6.51 -1.35 5.41
CA ALA A 2 6.82 -2.51 6.26
C ALA A 2 7.35 -2.15 7.66
N LYS A 3 7.27 -3.10 8.61
CA LYS A 3 7.84 -2.95 9.97
C LYS A 3 9.32 -2.52 9.88
N SER A 4 9.71 -1.58 10.74
CA SER A 4 11.05 -0.97 10.78
C SER A 4 11.38 -0.10 9.56
N GLY A 5 10.41 0.21 8.68
CA GLY A 5 10.60 1.15 7.57
C GLY A 5 11.75 0.76 6.64
N ALA A 6 12.78 1.61 6.60
CA ALA A 6 14.05 1.41 5.88
C ALA A 6 15.07 0.52 6.62
N ASN A 7 14.72 0.00 7.79
CA ASN A 7 15.58 -0.74 8.71
C ASN A 7 16.78 0.08 9.23
N ASP A 8 16.55 1.36 9.53
CA ASP A 8 17.56 2.33 9.95
C ASP A 8 17.44 2.78 11.42
N GLY A 9 16.49 2.21 12.17
CA GLY A 9 16.21 2.55 13.57
C GLY A 9 15.43 3.85 13.80
N SER A 10 15.14 4.62 12.74
CA SER A 10 14.42 5.91 12.81
C SER A 10 13.09 5.93 12.07
N THR A 11 12.86 4.92 11.22
CA THR A 11 11.66 4.81 10.37
C THR A 11 10.81 3.60 10.74
N ASP A 12 9.51 3.66 10.44
CA ASP A 12 8.58 2.55 10.64
C ASP A 12 7.50 2.53 9.53
N GLY A 13 6.81 1.41 9.40
CA GLY A 13 5.73 1.23 8.44
C GLY A 13 4.36 1.27 9.10
N TRP A 14 3.40 1.86 8.39
CA TRP A 14 2.03 2.05 8.89
C TRP A 14 1.34 0.75 9.32
N GLY A 15 1.67 -0.39 8.69
CA GLY A 15 1.15 -1.71 9.09
C GLY A 15 1.57 -2.14 10.51
N ASN A 16 2.62 -1.55 11.09
CA ASN A 16 3.01 -1.78 12.48
C ASN A 16 2.15 -0.95 13.47
N GLN A 17 1.50 0.10 12.97
CA GLN A 17 0.68 1.02 13.76
C GLN A 17 -0.82 0.66 13.72
N VAL A 18 -1.30 -0.08 12.71
CA VAL A 18 -2.74 -0.30 12.53
C VAL A 18 -3.41 -1.16 13.61
N ALA A 19 -2.67 -2.05 14.28
CA ALA A 19 -3.26 -2.98 15.23
C ALA A 19 -4.04 -2.29 16.36
N LYS A 20 -3.55 -1.14 16.84
CA LYS A 20 -4.20 -0.35 17.90
C LYS A 20 -5.52 0.30 17.48
N TYR A 21 -5.84 0.33 16.18
CA TYR A 21 -7.08 0.90 15.66
C TYR A 21 -8.24 -0.10 15.58
N PHE A 22 -7.95 -1.39 15.76
CA PHE A 22 -8.94 -2.45 15.64
C PHE A 22 -9.29 -3.08 17.00
N THR A 23 -10.45 -3.74 17.06
CA THR A 23 -10.88 -4.56 18.19
C THR A 23 -11.47 -5.89 17.68
N GLY A 24 -11.25 -6.96 18.43
CA GLY A 24 -11.78 -8.29 18.11
C GLY A 24 -11.19 -8.95 16.86
N ILE A 25 -10.01 -8.50 16.41
CA ILE A 25 -9.21 -9.11 15.34
C ILE A 25 -7.72 -9.04 15.69
N THR A 26 -6.92 -9.93 15.10
CA THR A 26 -5.45 -9.89 15.15
C THR A 26 -4.89 -9.34 13.85
N VAL A 27 -3.91 -8.46 13.93
CA VAL A 27 -3.19 -7.96 12.76
C VAL A 27 -1.89 -8.74 12.59
N ASN A 28 -1.70 -9.33 11.41
CA ASN A 28 -0.47 -9.98 11.00
C ASN A 28 0.20 -9.17 9.87
N ASN A 29 1.26 -8.42 10.20
CA ASN A 29 1.96 -7.59 9.22
C ASN A 29 2.96 -8.42 8.41
N GLN A 30 2.59 -8.74 7.16
CA GLN A 30 3.40 -9.51 6.21
C GLN A 30 4.15 -8.62 5.20
N ALA A 31 4.18 -7.30 5.40
CA ALA A 31 4.89 -6.37 4.54
C ALA A 31 6.40 -6.44 4.77
N ILE A 32 7.18 -6.34 3.69
CA ILE A 32 8.65 -6.39 3.71
C ILE A 32 9.23 -5.20 2.95
N GLY A 33 10.22 -4.53 3.53
CA GLY A 33 10.89 -3.39 2.92
C GLY A 33 11.51 -3.74 1.55
N GLY A 34 11.42 -2.78 0.62
CA GLY A 34 11.99 -2.88 -0.72
C GLY A 34 11.27 -3.81 -1.69
N ARG A 35 10.06 -4.30 -1.37
CA ARG A 35 9.29 -5.16 -2.29
C ARG A 35 8.33 -4.34 -3.16
N SER A 36 8.18 -4.83 -4.38
CA SER A 36 7.16 -4.52 -5.38
C SER A 36 6.20 -5.71 -5.51
N ALA A 37 5.11 -5.55 -6.28
CA ALA A 37 4.19 -6.62 -6.62
C ALA A 37 4.91 -7.80 -7.30
N ARG A 38 5.78 -7.53 -8.29
CA ARG A 38 6.67 -8.54 -8.90
C ARG A 38 7.54 -9.27 -7.87
N SER A 39 8.37 -8.54 -7.14
CA SER A 39 9.36 -9.17 -6.26
C SER A 39 8.73 -9.91 -5.09
N TYR A 40 7.62 -9.40 -4.54
CA TYR A 40 6.85 -10.09 -3.49
C TYR A 40 6.24 -11.41 -4.01
N THR A 41 5.75 -11.42 -5.25
CA THR A 41 5.26 -12.62 -5.94
C THR A 41 6.38 -13.62 -6.19
N ARG A 42 7.50 -13.18 -6.80
CA ARG A 42 8.65 -14.02 -7.13
C ARG A 42 9.28 -14.66 -5.89
N GLU A 43 9.31 -13.96 -4.76
CA GLU A 43 9.80 -14.48 -3.48
C GLU A 43 8.81 -15.42 -2.76
N GLY A 44 7.67 -15.76 -3.40
CA GLY A 44 6.69 -16.70 -2.86
C GLY A 44 5.88 -16.14 -1.68
N ARG A 45 5.96 -14.84 -1.40
CA ARG A 45 5.34 -14.27 -0.19
C ARG A 45 3.82 -14.21 -0.27
N PHE A 46 3.26 -13.98 -1.47
CA PHE A 46 1.82 -14.16 -1.65
C PHE A 46 1.39 -15.60 -1.39
N ASN A 47 2.19 -16.61 -1.77
CA ASN A 47 1.86 -18.01 -1.46
C ASN A 47 1.86 -18.25 0.06
N THR A 48 2.79 -17.64 0.79
CA THR A 48 2.78 -17.66 2.26
C THR A 48 1.49 -17.08 2.82
N VAL A 49 1.07 -15.89 2.37
CA VAL A 49 -0.19 -15.27 2.84
C VAL A 49 -1.39 -16.16 2.50
N ILE A 50 -1.47 -16.68 1.26
CA ILE A 50 -2.53 -17.58 0.81
C ILE A 50 -2.60 -18.86 1.66
N GLY A 51 -1.46 -19.36 2.15
CA GLY A 51 -1.41 -20.53 3.05
C GLY A 51 -1.82 -20.24 4.50
N LEU A 52 -1.75 -18.98 4.94
CA LEU A 52 -2.11 -18.56 6.29
C LEU A 52 -3.60 -18.21 6.44
N VAL A 53 -4.20 -17.64 5.40
CA VAL A 53 -5.56 -17.10 5.47
C VAL A 53 -6.63 -18.18 5.55
N LYS A 54 -7.67 -17.88 6.32
CA LYS A 54 -8.90 -18.66 6.42
C LYS A 54 -10.08 -17.86 5.87
N ALA A 55 -11.18 -18.54 5.57
CA ALA A 55 -12.40 -17.88 5.15
C ALA A 55 -12.87 -16.88 6.22
N GLY A 56 -13.20 -15.65 5.79
CA GLY A 56 -13.57 -14.55 6.67
C GLY A 56 -12.40 -13.66 7.14
N ASP A 57 -11.14 -14.05 6.90
CA ASP A 57 -9.99 -13.18 7.17
C ASP A 57 -9.96 -11.99 6.21
N PHE A 58 -9.48 -10.84 6.69
CA PHE A 58 -9.27 -9.66 5.87
C PHE A 58 -7.82 -9.61 5.39
N VAL A 59 -7.61 -9.29 4.11
CA VAL A 59 -6.26 -9.12 3.55
C VAL A 59 -6.17 -7.77 2.86
N VAL A 60 -5.30 -6.91 3.38
CA VAL A 60 -4.98 -5.61 2.76
C VAL A 60 -3.71 -5.76 1.92
N ILE A 61 -3.77 -5.38 0.65
CA ILE A 61 -2.63 -5.40 -0.27
C ILE A 61 -2.34 -3.96 -0.70
N GLU A 62 -1.08 -3.53 -0.56
CA GLU A 62 -0.62 -2.18 -0.93
C GLU A 62 0.80 -2.23 -1.49
N PHE A 63 0.96 -1.82 -2.75
CA PHE A 63 2.24 -1.71 -3.48
C PHE A 63 2.24 -0.46 -4.36
N GLY A 64 3.38 -0.11 -4.95
CA GLY A 64 3.55 1.01 -5.88
C GLY A 64 4.92 1.70 -5.77
N HIS A 65 5.43 1.86 -4.54
CA HIS A 65 6.67 2.59 -4.28
C HIS A 65 7.92 1.99 -4.95
N ASN A 66 8.00 0.67 -5.08
CA ASN A 66 9.16 -0.03 -5.63
C ASN A 66 8.91 -0.64 -7.02
N ASP A 67 7.72 -0.41 -7.56
CA ASP A 67 7.17 -1.08 -8.74
C ASP A 67 7.60 -0.38 -10.04
N GLY A 68 8.12 0.85 -9.92
CA GLY A 68 8.73 1.60 -11.01
C GLY A 68 10.20 1.29 -11.24
N GLY A 69 10.72 1.84 -12.33
CA GLY A 69 12.10 1.65 -12.78
C GLY A 69 12.14 1.36 -14.26
N SER A 70 13.24 0.79 -14.73
CA SER A 70 13.38 0.27 -16.09
C SER A 70 13.68 -1.22 -16.05
N LEU A 71 13.13 -1.97 -17.01
CA LEU A 71 13.51 -3.37 -17.25
C LEU A 71 14.78 -3.49 -18.11
N THR A 72 15.20 -2.40 -18.75
CA THR A 72 16.38 -2.37 -19.64
C THR A 72 17.15 -1.05 -19.46
N SER A 73 18.48 -1.01 -19.32
CA SER A 73 19.46 -2.08 -19.10
C SER A 73 19.72 -2.41 -17.62
N THR A 74 18.91 -1.84 -16.71
CA THR A 74 19.12 -1.86 -15.25
C THR A 74 17.94 -2.47 -14.51
N ASP A 75 17.56 -3.72 -14.85
CA ASP A 75 16.52 -4.43 -14.10
C ASP A 75 16.95 -4.63 -12.65
N ASN A 76 16.27 -3.95 -11.74
CA ASN A 76 16.49 -4.01 -10.30
C ASN A 76 15.78 -5.20 -9.63
N GLY A 77 15.06 -6.02 -10.40
CA GLY A 77 14.29 -7.18 -9.95
C GLY A 77 12.96 -6.85 -9.29
N ARG A 78 12.53 -5.58 -9.36
CA ARG A 78 11.32 -5.06 -8.74
C ARG A 78 10.38 -4.42 -9.76
N THR A 79 10.92 -3.72 -10.75
CA THR A 79 10.15 -3.07 -11.82
C THR A 79 9.15 -4.05 -12.44
N ASP A 80 7.88 -3.65 -12.52
CA ASP A 80 6.83 -4.40 -13.22
C ASP A 80 6.83 -4.10 -14.73
N CYS A 81 6.17 -4.96 -15.51
CA CYS A 81 5.98 -4.71 -16.93
C CYS A 81 5.05 -3.50 -17.15
N PRO A 82 5.37 -2.56 -18.06
CA PRO A 82 4.47 -1.47 -18.40
C PRO A 82 3.13 -1.97 -18.94
N GLY A 83 2.05 -1.24 -18.63
CA GLY A 83 0.69 -1.61 -19.02
C GLY A 83 -0.22 -1.83 -17.81
N THR A 84 -1.48 -2.13 -18.07
CA THR A 84 -2.47 -2.41 -17.04
C THR A 84 -3.25 -3.70 -17.30
N GLY A 85 -3.02 -4.38 -18.42
CA GLY A 85 -3.71 -5.61 -18.79
C GLY A 85 -2.81 -6.82 -18.64
N SER A 86 -2.88 -7.70 -19.65
CA SER A 86 -2.17 -8.97 -19.72
C SER A 86 -0.79 -8.86 -20.39
N GLU A 87 -0.23 -7.66 -20.52
CA GLU A 87 1.11 -7.48 -21.06
C GLU A 87 2.14 -8.23 -20.21
N THR A 88 3.15 -8.77 -20.89
CA THR A 88 4.25 -9.49 -20.25
C THR A 88 5.58 -9.04 -20.83
N CYS A 89 6.58 -8.96 -19.98
CA CYS A 89 7.93 -8.56 -20.34
C CYS A 89 8.89 -9.72 -20.01
N PRO A 90 9.48 -10.40 -21.01
CA PRO A 90 10.53 -11.38 -20.76
C PRO A 90 11.82 -10.66 -20.36
N VAL A 91 12.44 -11.08 -19.25
CA VAL A 91 13.73 -10.55 -18.77
C VAL A 91 14.62 -11.68 -18.24
N THR A 92 15.90 -11.39 -18.06
CA THR A 92 16.81 -12.23 -17.27
C THR A 92 17.24 -11.46 -16.04
N TYR A 93 16.85 -11.92 -14.85
CA TYR A 93 17.21 -11.31 -13.58
C TYR A 93 18.00 -12.32 -12.73
N ASN A 94 19.19 -11.91 -12.25
CA ASN A 94 20.12 -12.79 -11.51
C ASN A 94 20.39 -14.13 -12.23
N GLY A 95 20.53 -14.10 -13.56
CA GLY A 95 20.81 -15.29 -14.38
C GLY A 95 19.60 -16.20 -14.62
N VAL A 96 18.41 -15.83 -14.15
CA VAL A 96 17.17 -16.62 -14.32
C VAL A 96 16.23 -15.88 -15.27
N ALA A 97 15.74 -16.60 -16.29
CA ALA A 97 14.69 -16.08 -17.17
C ALA A 97 13.38 -15.91 -16.37
N GLU A 98 12.77 -14.73 -16.47
CA GLU A 98 11.54 -14.36 -15.76
C GLU A 98 10.55 -13.73 -16.74
N THR A 99 9.28 -14.14 -16.66
CA THR A 99 8.17 -13.45 -17.34
C THR A 99 7.53 -12.48 -16.37
N VAL A 100 7.83 -11.20 -16.55
CA VAL A 100 7.31 -10.13 -15.68
C VAL A 100 5.91 -9.73 -16.13
N LEU A 101 4.96 -9.70 -15.20
CA LEU A 101 3.60 -9.23 -15.44
C LEU A 101 3.46 -7.71 -15.20
N THR A 102 2.32 -7.14 -15.60
CA THR A 102 1.94 -5.79 -15.17
C THR A 102 1.66 -5.74 -13.67
N PHE A 103 1.80 -4.55 -13.07
CA PHE A 103 1.40 -4.27 -11.68
C PHE A 103 -0.02 -4.78 -11.39
N SER A 104 -0.96 -4.43 -12.28
CA SER A 104 -2.37 -4.81 -12.13
C SER A 104 -2.54 -6.32 -12.17
N ALA A 105 -1.90 -7.01 -13.12
CA ALA A 105 -1.97 -8.47 -13.22
C ALA A 105 -1.43 -9.18 -11.95
N TYR A 106 -0.37 -8.66 -11.31
CA TYR A 106 0.10 -9.20 -10.04
C TYR A 106 -0.92 -9.03 -8.91
N LEU A 107 -1.49 -7.83 -8.75
CA LEU A 107 -2.52 -7.58 -7.74
C LEU A 107 -3.77 -8.42 -7.98
N GLU A 108 -4.24 -8.49 -9.22
CA GLU A 108 -5.43 -9.23 -9.62
C GLU A 108 -5.27 -10.74 -9.33
N LYS A 109 -4.11 -11.31 -9.68
CA LYS A 109 -3.79 -12.71 -9.40
C LYS A 109 -3.77 -13.02 -7.90
N ALA A 110 -3.13 -12.16 -7.10
CA ALA A 110 -3.07 -12.33 -5.65
C ALA A 110 -4.47 -12.20 -5.01
N ALA A 111 -5.23 -11.18 -5.39
CA ALA A 111 -6.58 -10.95 -4.90
C ALA A 111 -7.51 -12.13 -5.20
N ASN A 112 -7.50 -12.64 -6.42
CA ASN A 112 -8.34 -13.78 -6.81
C ASN A 112 -7.96 -15.06 -6.05
N ALA A 113 -6.66 -15.32 -5.84
CA ALA A 113 -6.20 -16.48 -5.08
C ALA A 113 -6.61 -16.43 -3.60
N LEU A 114 -6.57 -15.24 -2.99
CA LEU A 114 -7.02 -15.03 -1.61
C LEU A 114 -8.55 -15.13 -1.49
N LYS A 115 -9.30 -14.55 -2.43
CA LYS A 115 -10.76 -14.69 -2.49
C LYS A 115 -11.19 -16.15 -2.65
N ALA A 116 -10.45 -16.95 -3.41
CA ALA A 116 -10.70 -18.38 -3.54
C ALA A 116 -10.54 -19.15 -2.20
N LYS A 117 -9.81 -18.58 -1.22
CA LYS A 117 -9.73 -19.09 0.17
C LYS A 117 -10.86 -18.56 1.07
N GLY A 118 -11.75 -17.73 0.55
CA GLY A 118 -12.81 -17.06 1.30
C GLY A 118 -12.35 -15.81 2.06
N ALA A 119 -11.16 -15.29 1.76
CA ALA A 119 -10.68 -14.05 2.38
C ALA A 119 -11.38 -12.82 1.78
N ILE A 120 -11.58 -11.79 2.59
CA ILE A 120 -12.11 -10.48 2.20
C ILE A 120 -10.93 -9.58 1.84
N VAL A 121 -10.69 -9.41 0.54
CA VAL A 121 -9.53 -8.65 0.04
C VAL A 121 -9.86 -7.16 -0.09
N ILE A 122 -8.92 -6.33 0.35
CA ILE A 122 -8.92 -4.87 0.21
C ILE A 122 -7.65 -4.50 -0.56
N LEU A 123 -7.81 -3.86 -1.72
CA LEU A 123 -6.69 -3.26 -2.44
C LEU A 123 -6.57 -1.80 -2.04
N SER A 124 -5.43 -1.42 -1.48
CA SER A 124 -5.14 -0.08 -0.98
C SER A 124 -4.13 0.58 -1.91
N SER A 125 -4.41 1.81 -2.36
CA SER A 125 -3.42 2.56 -3.15
C SER A 125 -2.19 2.90 -2.31
N GLN A 126 -1.01 3.01 -2.95
CA GLN A 126 0.21 3.38 -2.23
C GLN A 126 0.06 4.71 -1.46
N THR A 127 0.73 4.85 -0.33
CA THR A 127 0.90 6.16 0.32
C THR A 127 1.66 7.13 -0.60
N PRO A 128 1.48 8.45 -0.44
CA PRO A 128 2.32 9.43 -1.13
C PRO A 128 3.74 9.41 -0.55
N ASN A 129 4.73 9.86 -1.34
CA ASN A 129 5.96 10.43 -0.79
C ASN A 129 5.62 11.77 -0.09
N ASN A 130 6.60 12.39 0.56
CA ASN A 130 6.42 13.69 1.21
C ASN A 130 5.88 14.74 0.22
N PRO A 131 4.59 15.14 0.32
CA PRO A 131 3.98 16.07 -0.63
C PRO A 131 4.40 17.53 -0.40
N TRP A 132 5.09 17.81 0.70
CA TRP A 132 5.63 19.14 1.06
C TRP A 132 7.13 19.25 0.81
N GLU A 133 7.77 18.24 0.22
CA GLU A 133 9.20 18.28 -0.11
C GLU A 133 9.48 19.37 -1.14
N GLY A 134 10.29 20.37 -0.76
CA GLY A 134 10.77 21.40 -1.68
C GLY A 134 9.69 22.33 -2.26
N VAL A 135 8.45 22.29 -1.76
CA VAL A 135 7.33 23.09 -2.27
C VAL A 135 6.71 23.98 -1.21
N THR A 136 6.21 25.15 -1.63
CA THR A 136 5.49 26.11 -0.78
C THR A 136 3.97 26.04 -0.96
N THR A 137 3.52 25.44 -2.07
CA THR A 137 2.10 25.21 -2.38
C THR A 137 1.84 23.71 -2.38
N PHE A 138 0.78 23.29 -1.69
CA PHE A 138 0.42 21.87 -1.64
C PHE A 138 0.05 21.36 -3.05
N PRO A 139 0.61 20.23 -3.50
CA PRO A 139 0.34 19.71 -4.83
C PRO A 139 -1.12 19.31 -5.02
N SER A 140 -1.60 19.40 -6.27
CA SER A 140 -2.94 18.95 -6.65
C SER A 140 -3.10 17.44 -6.48
N THR A 141 -4.30 17.00 -6.09
CA THR A 141 -4.67 15.59 -5.99
C THR A 141 -5.28 15.01 -7.26
N SER A 142 -5.42 15.81 -8.33
CA SER A 142 -6.08 15.38 -9.57
C SER A 142 -5.26 14.40 -10.42
N ASN A 143 -3.93 14.39 -10.29
CA ASN A 143 -3.02 13.54 -11.07
C ASN A 143 -2.12 12.73 -10.14
N PRO A 144 -2.63 11.65 -9.51
CA PRO A 144 -1.84 10.80 -8.64
C PRO A 144 -0.79 10.00 -9.44
N VAL A 145 0.21 9.45 -8.74
CA VAL A 145 1.17 8.53 -9.35
C VAL A 145 0.45 7.30 -9.92
N ARG A 146 0.90 6.80 -11.08
CA ARG A 146 0.19 5.80 -11.91
C ARG A 146 -0.32 4.55 -11.16
N PHE A 147 0.37 4.11 -10.10
CA PHE A 147 -0.02 2.91 -9.37
C PHE A 147 -1.27 3.10 -8.51
N VAL A 148 -1.65 4.35 -8.19
CA VAL A 148 -2.91 4.68 -7.51
C VAL A 148 -4.11 4.26 -8.37
N PRO A 149 -4.32 4.80 -9.59
CA PRO A 149 -5.43 4.38 -10.45
C PRO A 149 -5.30 2.93 -10.95
N TYR A 150 -4.09 2.36 -11.03
CA TYR A 150 -3.92 0.95 -11.37
C TYR A 150 -4.46 0.03 -10.27
N THR A 151 -4.28 0.42 -9.00
CA THR A 151 -4.84 -0.32 -7.85
C THR A 151 -6.36 -0.27 -7.87
N GLU A 152 -6.95 0.90 -8.14
CA GLU A 152 -8.40 1.07 -8.29
C GLU A 152 -8.96 0.20 -9.43
N THR A 153 -8.29 0.22 -10.58
CA THR A 153 -8.66 -0.61 -11.74
C THR A 153 -8.62 -2.10 -11.40
N SER A 154 -7.56 -2.55 -10.71
CA SER A 154 -7.41 -3.93 -10.24
C SER A 154 -8.53 -4.32 -9.26
N ALA A 155 -8.93 -3.38 -8.40
CA ALA A 155 -9.97 -3.62 -7.41
C ALA A 155 -11.34 -3.82 -8.08
N SER A 156 -11.65 -2.95 -9.04
CA SER A 156 -12.85 -3.05 -9.88
C SER A 156 -12.92 -4.39 -10.61
N ARG A 157 -11.85 -4.80 -11.29
CA ARG A 157 -11.80 -6.06 -12.06
C ARG A 157 -11.90 -7.32 -11.20
N THR A 158 -11.46 -7.25 -9.95
CA THR A 158 -11.52 -8.39 -9.02
C THR A 158 -12.76 -8.37 -8.13
N GLY A 159 -13.58 -7.31 -8.18
CA GLY A 159 -14.67 -7.11 -7.23
C GLY A 159 -14.17 -7.14 -5.79
N THR A 160 -13.08 -6.41 -5.51
CA THR A 160 -12.54 -6.19 -4.16
C THR A 160 -12.82 -4.76 -3.70
N THR A 161 -12.76 -4.50 -2.38
CA THR A 161 -12.84 -3.11 -1.93
C THR A 161 -11.57 -2.36 -2.31
N TYR A 162 -11.72 -1.21 -2.94
CA TYR A 162 -10.65 -0.24 -3.07
C TYR A 162 -10.65 0.74 -1.90
N VAL A 163 -9.49 0.96 -1.27
CA VAL A 163 -9.27 2.07 -0.34
C VAL A 163 -8.26 3.01 -0.97
N ASN A 164 -8.67 4.26 -1.23
CA ASN A 164 -7.79 5.29 -1.77
C ASN A 164 -6.90 5.90 -0.67
N HIS A 165 -6.02 5.07 -0.10
CA HIS A 165 -5.15 5.45 1.00
C HIS A 165 -4.22 6.61 0.61
N TRP A 166 -3.83 6.70 -0.67
CA TRP A 166 -3.14 7.88 -1.21
C TRP A 166 -3.90 9.18 -0.95
N LEU A 167 -5.16 9.26 -1.38
CA LEU A 167 -5.97 10.48 -1.29
C LEU A 167 -6.22 10.92 0.16
N TYR A 168 -6.54 9.97 1.04
CA TYR A 168 -6.72 10.27 2.47
C TYR A 168 -5.42 10.73 3.14
N SER A 169 -4.27 10.20 2.70
CA SER A 169 -2.96 10.63 3.18
C SER A 169 -2.62 12.04 2.70
N MET A 170 -2.95 12.36 1.44
CA MET A 170 -2.79 13.71 0.89
C MET A 170 -3.65 14.73 1.64
N ASP A 171 -4.92 14.42 1.93
CA ASP A 171 -5.77 15.29 2.75
C ASP A 171 -5.19 15.52 4.15
N LEU A 172 -4.73 14.46 4.81
CA LEU A 172 -4.12 14.56 6.13
C LEU A 172 -2.87 15.44 6.09
N TYR A 173 -1.96 15.24 5.13
CA TYR A 173 -0.75 16.06 5.03
C TYR A 173 -1.04 17.50 4.63
N LYS A 174 -2.09 17.77 3.84
CA LYS A 174 -2.54 19.12 3.57
C LYS A 174 -2.95 19.85 4.85
N ARG A 175 -3.72 19.17 5.72
CA ARG A 175 -4.17 19.72 7.02
C ARG A 175 -3.05 19.89 8.03
N LEU A 176 -2.05 18.99 8.04
CA LEU A 176 -0.86 19.11 8.90
C LEU A 176 0.04 20.30 8.51
N GLY A 177 0.09 20.62 7.22
CA GLY A 177 0.99 21.65 6.68
C GLY A 177 2.45 21.18 6.54
N ALA A 178 3.27 22.05 5.94
CA ALA A 178 4.62 21.72 5.51
C ALA A 178 5.55 21.31 6.66
N SER A 179 5.66 22.14 7.71
CA SER A 179 6.62 21.89 8.80
C SER A 179 6.35 20.58 9.52
N ALA A 180 5.09 20.30 9.88
CA ALA A 180 4.73 19.06 10.56
C ALA A 180 4.86 17.83 9.66
N THR A 181 4.60 17.97 8.36
CA THR A 181 4.80 16.86 7.41
C THR A 181 6.28 16.56 7.19
N ASN A 182 7.11 17.58 6.94
CA ASN A 182 8.56 17.39 6.75
C ASN A 182 9.22 16.76 7.99
N ALA A 183 8.76 17.10 9.20
CA ALA A 183 9.30 16.55 10.44
C ALA A 183 9.09 15.03 10.61
N VAL A 184 8.15 14.43 9.89
CA VAL A 184 7.91 12.97 9.96
C VAL A 184 8.64 12.16 8.89
N TYR A 185 9.50 12.80 8.09
CA TYR A 185 10.38 12.17 7.09
C TYR A 185 11.85 12.38 7.50
N PRO A 186 12.38 11.56 8.44
CA PRO A 186 13.64 11.86 9.13
C PRO A 186 14.91 11.66 8.27
N LYS A 187 14.80 10.99 7.12
CA LYS A 187 15.96 10.55 6.30
C LYS A 187 15.78 10.85 4.83
N ASP A 188 14.62 10.51 4.28
CA ASP A 188 14.27 10.72 2.88
C ASP A 188 12.76 10.99 2.78
N HIS A 189 12.30 11.24 1.56
CA HIS A 189 10.91 11.60 1.28
C HIS A 189 9.91 10.44 1.23
N THR A 190 10.32 9.19 1.50
CA THR A 190 9.46 8.00 1.41
C THR A 190 9.25 7.36 2.78
N HIS A 191 10.31 7.22 3.56
CA HIS A 191 10.29 6.48 4.81
C HIS A 191 9.90 7.39 5.98
N THR A 192 8.74 7.11 6.56
CA THR A 192 8.19 7.86 7.69
C THR A 192 8.79 7.45 9.02
N SER A 193 8.93 8.39 9.95
CA SER A 193 9.13 8.13 11.38
C SER A 193 7.94 7.35 11.98
N PRO A 194 8.02 6.80 13.21
CA PRO A 194 6.88 6.17 13.87
C PRO A 194 5.62 7.06 13.94
N THR A 195 5.80 8.38 14.13
CA THR A 195 4.69 9.35 14.09
C THR A 195 4.10 9.48 12.69
N GLY A 196 4.93 9.54 11.65
CA GLY A 196 4.44 9.56 10.26
C GLY A 196 3.76 8.26 9.85
N ALA A 197 4.27 7.12 10.32
CA ALA A 197 3.66 5.81 10.12
C ALA A 197 2.26 5.75 10.76
N ASP A 198 2.09 6.39 11.92
CA ASP A 198 0.78 6.55 12.57
C ASP A 198 -0.16 7.43 11.74
N HIS A 199 0.32 8.52 11.15
CA HIS A 199 -0.48 9.36 10.24
C HIS A 199 -1.00 8.57 9.04
N MET A 200 -0.16 7.72 8.43
CA MET A 200 -0.58 6.83 7.36
C MET A 200 -1.61 5.81 7.87
N ALA A 201 -1.39 5.17 9.02
CA ALA A 201 -2.38 4.28 9.61
C ALA A 201 -3.74 4.97 9.81
N ARG A 202 -3.78 6.20 10.33
CA ARG A 202 -5.02 6.99 10.46
C ARG A 202 -5.67 7.28 9.12
N SER A 203 -4.89 7.55 8.09
CA SER A 203 -5.38 7.82 6.73
C SER A 203 -6.05 6.58 6.13
N PHE A 204 -5.44 5.40 6.30
CA PHE A 204 -6.06 4.13 5.92
C PHE A 204 -7.37 3.88 6.69
N ILE A 205 -7.36 4.08 8.01
CA ILE A 205 -8.57 3.91 8.84
C ILE A 205 -9.67 4.88 8.39
N LYS A 206 -9.34 6.12 8.04
CA LYS A 206 -10.32 7.09 7.51
C LYS A 206 -10.92 6.60 6.20
N GLY A 207 -10.09 6.14 5.27
CA GLY A 207 -10.57 5.58 4.00
C GLY A 207 -11.44 4.34 4.21
N LEU A 208 -11.08 3.49 5.18
CA LEU A 208 -11.87 2.32 5.52
C LEU A 208 -13.24 2.69 6.12
N GLN A 209 -13.31 3.69 7.01
CA GLN A 209 -14.58 4.19 7.57
C GLN A 209 -15.54 4.68 6.48
N CYS A 210 -15.00 5.32 5.45
CA CYS A 210 -15.76 5.84 4.32
C CYS A 210 -16.07 4.79 3.24
N SER A 211 -15.53 3.58 3.38
CA SER A 211 -15.80 2.47 2.45
C SER A 211 -17.05 1.66 2.85
N SER A 212 -17.46 0.75 1.97
CA SER A 212 -18.49 -0.26 2.26
C SER A 212 -17.94 -1.53 2.93
N ASN A 213 -16.62 -1.65 3.17
CA ASN A 213 -16.02 -2.88 3.65
C ASN A 213 -16.37 -3.20 5.11
N ALA A 214 -16.62 -4.48 5.41
CA ALA A 214 -16.99 -4.94 6.74
C ALA A 214 -15.90 -4.74 7.81
N LEU A 215 -14.63 -4.60 7.42
CA LEU A 215 -13.52 -4.33 8.36
C LEU A 215 -13.73 -3.03 9.13
N LYS A 216 -14.49 -2.07 8.60
CA LYS A 216 -14.81 -0.83 9.31
C LYS A 216 -15.55 -1.06 10.64
N ASN A 217 -16.31 -2.17 10.73
CA ASN A 217 -17.03 -2.55 11.94
C ASN A 217 -16.10 -3.11 13.04
N LYS A 218 -14.82 -3.32 12.73
CA LYS A 218 -13.79 -3.72 13.69
C LYS A 218 -12.96 -2.54 14.19
N ILE A 219 -13.19 -1.33 13.68
CA ILE A 219 -12.50 -0.13 14.18
C ILE A 219 -13.00 0.15 15.60
N ASN A 220 -12.10 0.29 16.57
CA ASN A 220 -12.51 0.56 17.94
C ASN A 220 -12.98 2.02 18.11
N ALA A 221 -13.87 2.26 19.07
CA ALA A 221 -14.53 3.57 19.24
C ALA A 221 -13.53 4.70 19.56
N SER A 222 -12.49 4.41 20.32
CA SER A 222 -11.42 5.37 20.68
C SER A 222 -10.55 5.76 19.49
N ALA A 223 -10.31 4.81 18.57
CA ALA A 223 -9.65 5.06 17.30
C ALA A 223 -10.51 5.91 16.37
N ALA A 224 -11.81 5.64 16.31
CA ALA A 224 -12.73 6.37 15.44
C ALA A 224 -12.79 7.87 15.79
N SER A 225 -12.59 8.26 17.05
CA SER A 225 -12.64 9.66 17.49
C SER A 225 -11.35 10.46 17.22
N VAL A 226 -10.20 9.79 17.03
CA VAL A 226 -8.91 10.45 16.77
C VAL A 226 -8.54 10.51 15.28
N VAL A 227 -9.34 9.86 14.43
CA VAL A 227 -9.20 9.88 12.97
C VAL A 227 -10.04 11.04 12.41
N SER A 228 -9.36 12.12 12.03
CA SER A 228 -9.97 13.36 11.53
C SER A 228 -10.04 13.41 10.00
N GLY A 229 -10.91 14.28 9.46
CA GLY A 229 -11.15 14.48 8.02
C GLY A 229 -12.56 14.08 7.60
N SER A 230 -12.98 14.46 6.39
CA SER A 230 -14.25 14.06 5.78
C SER A 230 -14.08 12.79 4.93
N CYS A 231 -15.18 12.20 4.47
CA CYS A 231 -15.11 11.25 3.36
C CYS A 231 -14.83 12.02 2.06
N LEU A 232 -14.04 11.41 1.18
CA LEU A 232 -13.52 12.00 -0.06
C LEU A 232 -13.93 11.13 -1.24
#